data_AF-A0A9D4RFK8-F1
#
_entry.id   AF-A0A9D4RFK8-F1
#
_cell.length_a   1.000
_cell.length_b   1.000
_cell.length_c   1.000
_cell.angle_alpha   90.00
_cell.angle_beta   90.00
_cell.angle_gamma   90.00
#
_symmetry.space_group_name_H-M   'P 1'
#
loop_
_entity.id
_entity.type
_entity.pdbx_description
1 polymer ?
#
loop_
_entity_poly.entity_id
_entity_poly.type
_entity_poly.pdbx_seq_one_letter_code
_entity_poly.pdbx_strand_id
1 'polypeptide(L)'
;MVVLQAIRKALKGQAKRIMLHLGTNASVEMIEMKLEDAFGNIASRDSILSYFFLAEQKETESIAEWGLRLEEMLLQARRKTAINASEKEDILKRKF
;
A
#
# COMPACT_ATOMS: atom_id res chain seq x y z
N MET A 1 -7.26 15.10 22.66
CA MET A 1 -6.75 14.11 21.68
C MET A 1 -7.39 12.74 21.92
N VAL A 2 -8.58 12.49 21.36
CA VAL A 2 -9.21 11.16 21.41
C VAL A 2 -8.63 10.23 20.33
N VAL A 3 -8.38 10.78 19.13
CA VAL A 3 -7.91 10.02 17.96
C VAL A 3 -6.55 9.37 18.19
N LEU A 4 -5.57 10.11 18.73
CA LEU A 4 -4.21 9.58 18.89
C LEU A 4 -4.13 8.47 19.95
N GLN A 5 -4.94 8.57 21.00
CA GLN A 5 -5.09 7.49 21.98
C GLN A 5 -5.80 6.28 21.37
N ALA A 6 -6.79 6.49 20.50
CA ALA A 6 -7.44 5.40 19.76
C ALA A 6 -6.46 4.68 18.82
N ILE A 7 -5.65 5.42 18.04
CA ILE A 7 -4.61 4.86 17.17
C ILE A 7 -3.63 4.00 17.99
N ARG A 8 -3.13 4.51 19.11
CA ARG A 8 -2.21 3.75 20.00
C ARG A 8 -2.82 2.47 20.56
N LYS A 9 -4.13 2.47 20.84
CA LYS A 9 -4.86 1.29 21.32
C LYS A 9 -5.14 0.28 20.20
N ALA A 10 -5.35 0.76 18.97
CA ALA A 10 -5.64 -0.09 17.81
C ALA A 10 -4.41 -0.87 17.34
N LEU A 11 -3.21 -0.27 17.43
CA LEU A 11 -1.97 -0.91 17.00
C LEU A 11 -1.56 -2.06 17.93
N LYS A 12 -1.15 -3.18 17.33
CA LYS A 12 -0.74 -4.41 18.01
C LYS A 12 0.62 -4.90 17.50
N GLY A 13 1.23 -5.84 18.21
CA GLY A 13 2.46 -6.52 17.78
C GLY A 13 3.62 -5.55 17.47
N GLN A 14 4.24 -5.74 16.30
CA GLN A 14 5.40 -4.97 15.87
C GLN A 14 5.09 -3.49 15.64
N ALA A 15 3.90 -3.16 15.11
CA ALA A 15 3.47 -1.77 14.91
C ALA A 15 3.35 -1.01 16.25
N LYS A 16 2.85 -1.69 17.30
CA LYS A 16 2.83 -1.14 18.66
C LYS A 16 4.24 -0.91 19.21
N ARG A 17 5.18 -1.81 18.93
CA ARG A 17 6.58 -1.67 19.38
C ARG A 17 7.27 -0.48 18.71
N ILE A 18 7.04 -0.27 17.41
CA ILE A 18 7.54 0.90 16.67
C ILE A 18 6.97 2.20 17.27
N MET A 19 5.68 2.22 17.63
CA MET A 19 5.06 3.36 18.30
C MET A 19 5.70 3.71 19.66
N LEU A 20 6.10 2.70 20.44
CA LEU A 20 6.75 2.96 21.73
C LEU A 20 8.06 3.72 21.57
N HIS A 21 8.80 3.51 20.48
CA HIS A 21 10.06 4.21 20.20
C HIS A 21 9.86 5.66 19.74
N LEU A 22 8.70 6.00 19.17
CA LEU A 22 8.36 7.37 18.79
C LEU A 22 7.97 8.27 19.98
N GLY A 23 7.63 7.65 21.12
CA GLY A 23 7.27 8.36 22.35
C GLY A 23 5.85 8.93 22.37
N THR A 24 5.47 9.50 23.51
CA THR A 24 4.09 9.95 23.78
C THR A 24 3.70 11.24 23.06
N ASN A 25 4.68 11.97 22.52
CA ASN A 25 4.48 13.28 21.89
C ASN A 25 4.46 13.21 20.35
N ALA A 26 4.58 12.01 19.75
CA ALA A 26 4.49 11.84 18.31
C ALA A 26 3.12 12.30 17.78
N SER A 27 3.14 13.11 16.72
CA SER A 27 1.93 13.55 16.00
C SER A 27 1.35 12.42 15.15
N VAL A 28 0.13 12.60 14.62
CA VAL A 28 -0.50 11.59 13.74
C VAL A 28 0.33 11.39 12.47
N GLU A 29 0.85 12.47 11.92
CA GLU A 29 1.64 12.49 10.68
C GLU A 29 2.97 11.75 10.86
N MET A 30 3.64 11.93 12.00
CA MET A 30 4.85 11.18 12.33
C MET A 30 4.57 9.69 12.48
N ILE A 31 3.40 9.35 13.03
CA ILE A 31 2.97 7.96 13.21
C ILE A 31 2.70 7.31 11.86
N GLU A 32 1.96 8.00 10.98
CA GLU A 32 1.65 7.55 9.63
C GLU A 32 2.91 7.35 8.81
N MET A 33 3.79 8.36 8.77
CA MET A 33 5.08 8.28 8.08
C MET A 33 5.91 7.10 8.59
N LYS A 34 5.96 6.86 9.90
CA LYS A 34 6.76 5.75 10.44
C LYS A 34 6.18 4.38 10.13
N LEU A 35 4.85 4.27 10.05
CA LEU A 35 4.19 3.04 9.64
C LEU A 35 4.39 2.78 8.15
N GLU A 36 4.36 3.82 7.31
CA GLU A 36 4.70 3.72 5.90
C GLU A 36 6.18 3.33 5.70
N ASP A 37 7.11 3.90 6.45
CA ASP A 37 8.53 3.49 6.40
C ASP A 37 8.74 2.03 6.79
N ALA A 38 7.99 1.54 7.79
CA ALA A 38 8.21 0.22 8.37
C ALA A 38 7.42 -0.90 7.70
N PHE A 39 6.24 -0.60 7.18
CA PHE A 39 5.28 -1.56 6.62
C PHE A 39 4.77 -1.18 5.25
N GLY A 40 5.00 0.06 4.80
CA GLY A 40 4.67 0.49 3.46
C GLY A 40 5.44 -0.34 2.44
N ASN A 41 4.86 -0.47 1.26
CA ASN A 41 5.44 -1.29 0.21
C ASN A 41 6.74 -0.61 -0.27
N ILE A 42 7.93 -1.14 0.04
CA ILE A 42 9.22 -0.53 -0.35
C ILE A 42 9.46 -0.62 -1.88
N ALA A 43 8.64 -1.38 -2.60
CA ALA A 43 8.76 -1.54 -4.04
C ALA A 43 8.75 -0.18 -4.77
N SER A 44 9.76 0.03 -5.61
CA SER A 44 9.80 1.13 -6.57
C SER A 44 8.65 0.99 -7.58
N ARG A 45 8.29 2.07 -8.27
CA ARG A 45 7.29 2.01 -9.37
C ARG A 45 7.60 0.88 -10.34
N ASP A 46 8.86 0.77 -10.77
CA ASP A 46 9.29 -0.19 -11.77
C ASP A 46 9.21 -1.63 -11.24
N SER A 47 9.46 -1.83 -9.94
CA SER A 47 9.23 -3.12 -9.27
C SER A 47 7.74 -3.47 -9.25
N ILE A 48 6.85 -2.52 -8.91
CA ILE A 48 5.40 -2.75 -8.88
C ILE A 48 4.87 -3.07 -10.28
N LEU A 49 5.31 -2.33 -11.31
CA LEU A 49 4.94 -2.59 -12.71
C LEU A 49 5.48 -3.93 -13.19
N SER A 50 6.70 -4.30 -12.81
CA SER A 50 7.26 -5.62 -13.11
C SER A 50 6.43 -6.73 -12.47
N TYR A 51 6.04 -6.60 -11.20
CA TYR A 51 5.13 -7.54 -10.55
C TYR A 51 3.75 -7.60 -11.21
N PHE A 52 3.23 -6.46 -11.67
CA PHE A 52 1.96 -6.40 -12.41
C PHE A 52 2.06 -7.18 -13.73
N PHE A 53 3.12 -6.96 -14.52
CA PHE A 53 3.29 -7.66 -15.79
C PHE A 53 3.54 -9.16 -15.63
N LEU A 54 4.23 -9.56 -14.55
CA LEU A 54 4.50 -10.96 -14.23
C LEU A 54 3.37 -11.64 -13.44
N ALA A 55 2.37 -10.88 -12.96
CA ALA A 55 1.27 -11.46 -12.21
C ALA A 55 0.39 -12.32 -13.13
N GLU A 56 0.19 -13.56 -12.71
CA GLU A 56 -0.78 -14.50 -13.27
C GLU A 56 -1.96 -14.66 -12.30
N GLN A 57 -3.09 -15.16 -12.82
CA GLN A 57 -4.22 -15.54 -12.00
C GLN A 57 -3.87 -16.80 -11.20
N LYS A 58 -4.11 -16.78 -9.89
CA LYS A 58 -3.96 -17.93 -9.00
C LYS A 58 -5.16 -18.87 -9.14
N GLU A 59 -4.96 -20.16 -8.95
CA GLU A 59 -6.03 -21.16 -9.00
C GLU A 59 -7.14 -20.91 -7.95
N THR A 60 -6.78 -20.27 -6.84
CA THR A 60 -7.70 -19.98 -5.73
C THR A 60 -8.43 -18.64 -5.86
N GLU A 61 -8.17 -17.84 -6.91
CA GLU A 61 -8.80 -16.52 -7.08
C GLU A 61 -9.72 -16.52 -8.30
N SER A 62 -10.88 -15.89 -8.17
CA SER A 62 -11.78 -15.63 -9.31
C SER A 62 -11.22 -14.53 -10.23
N ILE A 63 -11.74 -14.44 -11.45
CA ILE A 63 -11.33 -13.41 -12.42
C ILE A 63 -11.55 -11.99 -11.85
N ALA A 64 -12.63 -11.79 -11.10
CA ALA A 64 -12.93 -10.51 -10.46
C ALA A 64 -11.92 -10.17 -9.36
N GLU A 65 -11.55 -11.13 -8.52
CA GLU A 65 -10.53 -10.94 -7.47
C GLU A 65 -9.15 -10.70 -8.07
N TRP A 66 -8.81 -11.39 -9.17
CA TRP A 66 -7.58 -11.17 -9.90
C TRP A 66 -7.52 -9.74 -10.47
N GLY A 67 -8.60 -9.27 -11.10
CA GLY A 67 -8.70 -7.90 -11.61
C GLY A 67 -8.57 -6.85 -10.52
N LEU A 68 -9.25 -7.04 -9.39
CA LEU A 68 -9.15 -6.12 -8.25
C LEU A 68 -7.72 -6.03 -7.71
N ARG A 69 -7.02 -7.17 -7.60
CA ARG A 69 -5.62 -7.21 -7.17
C ARG A 69 -4.69 -6.47 -8.13
N LEU A 70 -4.88 -6.65 -9.44
CA LEU A 70 -4.13 -5.93 -10.47
C LEU A 70 -4.38 -4.42 -10.41
N GLU A 71 -5.62 -4.01 -10.19
CA GLU A 71 -5.98 -2.61 -10.00
C GLU A 71 -5.35 -1.98 -8.75
N GLU A 72 -5.34 -2.71 -7.63
CA GLU A 72 -4.68 -2.27 -6.40
C GLU A 72 -3.18 -2.04 -6.61
N MET A 73 -2.51 -2.94 -7.35
CA MET A 73 -1.09 -2.78 -7.72
C MET A 73 -0.85 -1.49 -8.51
N LEU A 74 -1.70 -1.18 -9.50
CA LEU A 74 -1.57 0.06 -10.28
C LEU A 74 -1.89 1.31 -9.46
N LEU A 75 -2.88 1.24 -8.56
CA LEU A 75 -3.17 2.34 -7.64
C LEU A 75 -2.01 2.60 -6.67
N GLN A 76 -1.29 1.56 -6.24
CA GLN A 76 -0.06 1.72 -5.45
C GLN A 76 1.05 2.37 -6.28
N ALA A 77 1.26 1.95 -7.54
CA ALA A 77 2.23 2.59 -8.43
C ALA A 77 1.90 4.08 -8.68
N ARG A 78 0.61 4.41 -8.85
CA ARG A 78 0.12 5.79 -9.04
C ARG A 78 0.31 6.67 -7.80
N ARG A 79 0.18 6.13 -6.59
CA ARG A 79 0.42 6.88 -5.36
C ARG A 79 1.90 7.24 -5.19
N LYS A 80 2.81 6.43 -5.73
CA LYS A 80 4.26 6.63 -5.63
C LYS A 80 4.87 7.46 -6.76
N THR A 81 4.20 7.51 -7.91
CA THR A 81 4.63 8.26 -9.09
C THR A 81 3.37 8.76 -9.76
N ALA A 82 3.33 10.03 -10.17
CA ALA A 82 2.19 10.62 -10.88
C ALA A 82 1.93 9.89 -12.21
N ILE A 83 1.26 8.72 -12.15
CA ILE A 83 0.73 8.00 -13.28
C ILE A 83 -0.65 8.58 -13.55
N ASN A 84 -0.86 9.04 -14.76
CA ASN A 84 -2.07 9.75 -15.11
C ASN A 84 -3.21 8.72 -15.19
N ALA A 85 -4.44 9.08 -14.85
CA ALA A 85 -5.56 8.12 -14.84
C ALA A 85 -5.75 7.40 -16.21
N SER A 86 -5.41 8.07 -17.31
CA SER A 86 -5.40 7.50 -18.66
C SER A 86 -4.38 6.36 -18.82
N GLU A 87 -3.16 6.52 -18.28
CA GLU A 87 -2.12 5.50 -18.38
C GLU A 87 -2.47 4.23 -17.59
N LYS A 88 -3.19 4.36 -16.47
CA LYS A 88 -3.71 3.19 -15.72
C LYS A 88 -4.63 2.35 -16.60
N GLU A 89 -5.57 3.00 -17.28
CA GLU A 89 -6.59 2.33 -18.10
C GLU A 89 -5.97 1.63 -19.30
N ASP A 90 -5.00 2.27 -19.96
CA ASP A 90 -4.30 1.70 -21.12
C ASP A 90 -3.42 0.51 -20.73
N ILE A 91 -2.83 0.52 -19.53
CA ILE A 91 -2.05 -0.61 -19.00
C ILE A 91 -2.96 -1.80 -18.68
N LEU A 92 -4.14 -1.57 -18.08
CA LEU A 92 -5.12 -2.63 -17.80
C LEU A 92 -5.60 -3.31 -19.09
N LYS A 93 -5.95 -2.51 -20.12
CA LYS A 93 -6.39 -3.02 -21.43
C LYS A 93 -5.36 -3.85 -22.17
N ARG A 94 -4.06 -3.71 -21.85
CA ARG A 94 -2.99 -4.52 -22.46
C ARG A 94 -2.75 -5.85 -21.75
N LYS A 95 -3.24 -6.00 -20.52
CA LYS A 95 -2.98 -7.17 -19.67
C LYS A 95 -4.10 -8.22 -19.77
N PHE A 96 -5.32 -7.77 -20.02
CA PHE A 96 -6.46 -8.60 -20.43
C PHE A 96 -6.50 -8.74 -21.95
#